data_AF-A0A522AY77-F1
#
_entry.id   AF-A0A522AY77-F1
#
_cell.length_a   1.000
_cell.length_b   1.000
_cell.length_c   1.000
_cell.angle_alpha   90.00
_cell.angle_beta   90.00
_cell.angle_gamma   90.00
#
_symmetry.space_group_name_H-M   'P 1'
#
loop_
_entity.id
_entity.type
_entity.pdbx_description
1 polymer ?
#
loop_
_entity_poly.entity_id
_entity_poly.type
_entity_poly.pdbx_seq_one_letter_code
_entity_poly.pdbx_strand_id
1 'polypeptide(L)'
;MSHPSLGLPPRDLQAGHPADAANIRTAASRLAARSLERAIDADSAFRPRYSDLALRELLADTEALADSLATAVASDDPSVLGSLAEHLAPRYRKRQVPLDDVIALCEGLRTGARTVITPGAGASVDAAIDAAIAALKWHRRLAGDARKRNAFIAFIYKGA
;
A
#
# COMPACT_ATOMS: atom_id res chain seq x y z
N MET A 1 10.68 33.05 15.48
CA MET A 1 10.56 32.71 14.04
C MET A 1 11.42 31.46 13.82
N SER A 2 10.80 30.28 13.69
CA SER A 2 11.52 29.00 13.57
C SER A 2 11.88 28.77 12.10
N HIS A 3 13.14 28.47 11.80
CA HIS A 3 13.64 28.34 10.42
C HIS A 3 13.11 27.07 9.73
N PRO A 4 12.78 27.12 8.42
CA PRO A 4 12.22 26.00 7.65
C PRO A 4 13.30 25.02 7.15
N SER A 5 14.17 24.57 8.05
CA SER A 5 15.06 23.42 7.85
C SER A 5 15.65 22.95 9.18
N LEU A 6 14.89 22.17 9.95
CA LEU A 6 15.51 21.26 10.92
C LEU A 6 15.52 19.89 10.26
N GLY A 7 16.47 19.69 9.34
CA GLY A 7 16.69 18.43 8.67
C GLY A 7 16.81 17.33 9.70
N LEU A 8 15.73 16.54 9.84
CA LEU A 8 15.75 15.35 10.67
C LEU A 8 16.93 14.48 10.22
N PRO A 9 17.65 13.85 11.15
CA PRO A 9 18.73 12.95 10.77
C PRO A 9 18.20 11.90 9.79
N PRO A 10 19.00 11.49 8.79
CA PRO A 10 18.62 10.41 7.90
C PRO A 10 18.15 9.21 8.71
N ARG A 11 17.12 8.54 8.21
CA ARG A 11 16.55 7.36 8.85
C ARG A 11 17.63 6.30 9.04
N ASP A 12 17.76 5.80 10.27
CA ASP A 12 18.69 4.73 10.59
C ASP A 12 18.12 3.40 10.08
N LEU A 13 18.79 2.79 9.09
CA LEU A 13 18.39 1.51 8.52
C LEU A 13 18.92 0.30 9.31
N GLN A 14 19.61 0.53 10.43
CA GLN A 14 20.06 -0.53 11.35
C GLN A 14 19.20 -0.60 12.62
N ALA A 15 18.26 0.34 12.80
CA ALA A 15 17.45 0.44 14.02
C ALA A 15 16.45 -0.73 14.19
N GLY A 16 16.04 -1.37 13.09
CA GLY A 16 15.10 -2.48 13.07
C GLY A 16 15.73 -3.81 12.69
N HIS A 17 15.23 -4.40 11.59
CA HIS A 17 15.61 -5.72 11.12
C HIS A 17 16.31 -5.66 9.74
N PRO A 18 17.55 -5.16 9.65
CA PRO A 18 18.25 -4.95 8.37
C PRO A 18 18.48 -6.25 7.58
N ALA A 19 18.73 -7.37 8.26
CA ALA A 19 18.90 -8.67 7.61
C ALA A 19 17.58 -9.18 6.97
N ASP A 20 16.47 -9.08 7.70
CA ASP A 20 15.15 -9.46 7.18
C ASP A 20 14.70 -8.51 6.05
N ALA A 21 15.02 -7.22 6.16
CA ALA A 21 14.83 -6.26 5.08
C ALA A 21 15.61 -6.65 3.80
N ALA A 22 16.86 -7.09 3.93
CA ALA A 22 17.64 -7.58 2.79
C ALA A 22 16.96 -8.80 2.15
N ASN A 23 16.45 -9.75 2.96
CA ASN A 23 15.71 -10.90 2.46
C ASN A 23 14.44 -10.49 1.70
N ILE A 24 13.69 -9.50 2.21
CA ILE A 24 12.51 -8.95 1.53
C ILE A 24 12.91 -8.35 0.18
N ARG A 25 13.97 -7.54 0.10
CA ARG A 25 14.46 -6.94 -1.17
C ARG A 25 14.86 -8.01 -2.17
N THR A 26 15.66 -8.99 -1.75
CA THR A 26 16.07 -10.11 -2.61
C THR A 26 14.86 -10.90 -3.13
N ALA A 27 13.80 -11.01 -2.32
CA ALA A 27 12.57 -11.70 -2.70
C ALA A 27 11.51 -10.80 -3.35
N ALA A 28 11.75 -9.51 -3.57
CA ALA A 28 10.70 -8.52 -3.90
C ALA A 28 9.84 -8.93 -5.10
N SER A 29 10.46 -9.30 -6.23
CA SER A 29 9.73 -9.76 -7.43
C SER A 29 8.88 -11.00 -7.17
N ARG A 30 9.43 -11.96 -6.42
CA ARG A 30 8.70 -13.18 -6.06
C ARG A 30 7.52 -12.86 -5.13
N LEU A 31 7.72 -11.99 -4.14
CA LEU A 31 6.68 -11.56 -3.21
C LEU A 31 5.57 -10.82 -3.95
N ALA A 32 5.91 -9.92 -4.87
CA ALA A 32 4.96 -9.18 -5.68
C ALA A 32 4.10 -10.11 -6.55
N ALA A 33 4.73 -11.08 -7.24
CA ALA A 33 4.02 -12.07 -8.02
C ALA A 33 3.04 -12.89 -7.17
N ARG A 34 3.49 -13.40 -6.01
CA ARG A 34 2.63 -14.16 -5.08
C ARG A 34 1.50 -13.33 -4.50
N SER A 35 1.72 -12.06 -4.22
CA SER A 35 0.66 -11.14 -3.77
C SER A 35 -0.41 -10.96 -4.84
N LEU A 36 -0.02 -10.80 -6.10
CA LEU A 36 -0.94 -10.68 -7.22
C LEU A 36 -1.74 -11.97 -7.46
N GLU A 37 -1.06 -13.13 -7.45
CA GLU A 37 -1.72 -14.43 -7.53
C GLU A 37 -2.76 -14.59 -6.42
N ARG A 38 -2.40 -14.27 -5.17
CA ARG A 38 -3.31 -14.37 -4.04
C ARG A 38 -4.51 -13.42 -4.15
N ALA A 39 -4.31 -12.22 -4.71
CA ALA A 39 -5.40 -11.29 -4.97
C ALA A 39 -6.37 -11.84 -6.05
N ILE A 40 -5.84 -12.49 -7.09
CA ILE A 40 -6.63 -13.16 -8.13
C ILE A 40 -7.38 -14.37 -7.57
N ASP A 41 -6.74 -15.17 -6.72
CA ASP A 41 -7.35 -16.34 -6.10
C ASP A 41 -8.47 -15.93 -5.12
N ALA A 42 -8.31 -14.81 -4.42
CA ALA A 42 -9.30 -14.27 -3.49
C ALA A 42 -10.51 -13.62 -4.18
N ASP A 43 -10.31 -13.06 -5.37
CA ASP A 43 -11.36 -12.46 -6.18
C ASP A 43 -11.24 -12.88 -7.66
N SER A 44 -12.10 -13.80 -8.08
CA SER A 44 -12.16 -14.26 -9.47
C SER A 44 -12.44 -13.15 -10.50
N ALA A 45 -13.01 -12.01 -10.07
CA ALA A 45 -13.23 -10.85 -10.92
C ALA A 45 -11.99 -9.93 -11.01
N PHE A 46 -10.93 -10.17 -10.23
CA PHE A 46 -9.70 -9.36 -10.26
C PHE A 46 -9.06 -9.38 -11.64
N ARG A 47 -8.73 -10.56 -12.17
CA ARG A 47 -8.02 -10.70 -13.45
C ARG A 47 -8.82 -10.10 -14.64
N PRO A 48 -10.13 -10.33 -14.77
CA PRO A 48 -10.93 -9.71 -15.83
C PRO A 48 -11.06 -8.17 -15.76
N ARG A 49 -10.86 -7.54 -14.60
CA ARG A 49 -10.94 -6.07 -14.45
C ARG A 49 -9.78 -5.33 -15.11
N TYR A 50 -8.67 -6.03 -15.40
CA TYR A 50 -7.44 -5.42 -15.85
C TYR A 50 -6.98 -5.96 -17.20
N SER A 51 -6.45 -5.05 -18.03
CA SER A 51 -5.65 -5.44 -19.19
C SER A 51 -4.33 -6.06 -18.74
N ASP A 52 -3.68 -6.81 -19.63
CA ASP A 52 -2.36 -7.38 -19.35
C ASP A 52 -1.32 -6.32 -19.01
N LEU A 53 -1.38 -5.15 -19.67
CA LEU A 53 -0.51 -4.02 -19.36
C LEU A 53 -0.76 -3.51 -17.94
N ALA A 54 -2.03 -3.30 -17.57
CA ALA A 54 -2.39 -2.83 -16.24
C ALA A 54 -1.93 -3.80 -15.14
N LEU A 55 -1.99 -5.11 -15.38
CA LEU A 55 -1.47 -6.10 -14.42
C LEU A 55 0.05 -6.10 -14.30
N ARG A 56 0.77 -5.91 -15.40
CA ARG A 56 2.23 -5.75 -15.34
C ARG A 56 2.62 -4.49 -14.56
N GLU A 57 1.89 -3.40 -14.75
CA GLU A 57 2.09 -2.18 -13.96
C GLU A 57 1.75 -2.39 -12.48
N LEU A 58 0.65 -3.10 -12.16
CA LEU A 58 0.31 -3.45 -10.78
C LEU A 58 1.36 -4.35 -10.14
N LEU A 59 1.91 -5.30 -10.89
CA LEU A 59 3.02 -6.13 -10.44
C LEU A 59 4.24 -5.25 -10.10
N ALA A 60 4.65 -4.36 -11.00
CA ALA A 60 5.77 -3.45 -10.78
C ALA A 60 5.54 -2.50 -9.58
N ASP A 61 4.32 -1.99 -9.41
CA ASP A 61 3.99 -1.17 -8.24
C ASP A 61 4.04 -2.00 -6.94
N THR A 62 3.66 -3.29 -7.00
CA THR A 62 3.74 -4.20 -5.84
C THR A 62 5.18 -4.53 -5.47
N GLU A 63 6.09 -4.62 -6.45
CA GLU A 63 7.54 -4.72 -6.20
C GLU A 63 8.05 -3.48 -5.47
N ALA A 64 7.65 -2.28 -5.92
CA ALA A 64 8.03 -1.02 -5.25
C ALA A 64 7.46 -0.94 -3.81
N LEU A 65 6.26 -1.46 -3.57
CA LEU A 65 5.71 -1.59 -2.22
C LEU A 65 6.53 -2.58 -1.36
N ALA A 66 7.03 -3.67 -1.94
CA ALA A 66 7.90 -4.62 -1.23
C ALA A 66 9.25 -3.99 -0.86
N ASP A 67 9.85 -3.18 -1.74
CA ASP A 67 11.07 -2.43 -1.44
C ASP A 67 10.88 -1.38 -0.35
N SER A 68 9.74 -0.70 -0.35
CA SER A 68 9.36 0.24 0.70
C SER A 68 9.07 -0.47 2.03
N LEU A 69 8.43 -1.63 1.99
CA LEU A 69 8.27 -2.51 3.15
C LEU A 69 9.62 -2.91 3.74
N ALA A 70 10.57 -3.34 2.91
CA ALA A 70 11.92 -3.65 3.38
C ALA A 70 12.59 -2.44 4.04
N THR A 71 12.37 -1.24 3.51
CA THR A 71 12.89 -0.01 4.12
C THR A 71 12.24 0.26 5.47
N ALA A 72 10.92 0.10 5.60
CA ALA A 72 10.20 0.24 6.85
C ALA A 72 10.70 -0.74 7.92
N VAL A 73 10.93 -2.00 7.52
CA VAL A 73 11.43 -3.07 8.40
C VAL A 73 12.87 -2.83 8.85
N ALA A 74 13.73 -2.35 7.95
CA ALA A 74 15.13 -2.04 8.27
C ALA A 74 15.25 -0.95 9.35
N SER A 75 14.38 0.05 9.27
CA SER A 75 14.39 1.20 10.19
C SER A 75 13.42 1.09 11.36
N ASP A 76 12.66 0.01 11.44
CA ASP A 76 11.50 -0.14 12.33
C ASP A 76 10.54 1.08 12.31
N ASP A 77 10.28 1.60 11.10
CA ASP A 77 9.48 2.80 10.91
C ASP A 77 8.31 2.53 9.95
N PRO A 78 7.11 2.24 10.47
CA PRO A 78 5.96 1.92 9.64
C PRO A 78 5.48 3.12 8.79
N SER A 79 5.86 4.35 9.16
CA SER A 79 5.50 5.55 8.38
C SER A 79 6.10 5.54 6.98
N VAL A 80 7.21 4.83 6.75
CA VAL A 80 7.85 4.69 5.42
C VAL A 80 6.84 4.20 4.39
N LEU A 81 6.20 3.07 4.68
CA LEU A 81 5.26 2.45 3.75
C LEU A 81 3.90 3.16 3.79
N GLY A 82 3.47 3.62 4.97
CA GLY A 82 2.26 4.44 5.12
C GLY A 82 2.28 5.69 4.25
N SER A 83 3.32 6.51 4.38
CA SER A 83 3.48 7.72 3.58
C SER A 83 3.61 7.41 2.08
N LEU A 84 4.32 6.35 1.67
CA LEU A 84 4.34 5.97 0.26
C LEU A 84 2.92 5.67 -0.25
N ALA A 85 2.13 4.91 0.52
CA ALA A 85 0.76 4.57 0.14
C ALA A 85 -0.15 5.82 0.02
N GLU A 86 0.01 6.81 0.90
CA GLU A 86 -0.67 8.11 0.78
C GLU A 86 -0.34 8.80 -0.56
N HIS A 87 0.94 8.85 -0.93
CA HIS A 87 1.40 9.47 -2.17
C HIS A 87 0.96 8.71 -3.43
N LEU A 88 0.80 7.38 -3.34
CA LEU A 88 0.37 6.55 -4.47
C LEU A 88 -1.16 6.56 -4.69
N ALA A 89 -1.95 6.85 -3.66
CA ALA A 89 -3.41 6.81 -3.75
C ALA A 89 -4.00 7.66 -4.92
N PRO A 90 -3.56 8.91 -5.18
CA PRO A 90 -3.99 9.67 -6.35
C PRO A 90 -3.64 9.01 -7.70
N ARG A 91 -2.49 8.34 -7.78
CA ARG A 91 -2.04 7.65 -9.01
C ARG A 91 -2.90 6.44 -9.32
N TYR A 92 -3.23 5.62 -8.32
CA TYR A 92 -4.14 4.48 -8.50
C TYR A 92 -5.53 4.93 -8.92
N ARG A 93 -6.06 6.01 -8.33
CA ARG A 93 -7.34 6.59 -8.75
C ARG A 93 -7.33 7.07 -10.20
N LYS A 94 -6.27 7.77 -10.63
CA LYS A 94 -6.12 8.22 -12.02
C LYS A 94 -6.11 7.03 -13.00
N ARG A 95 -5.55 5.90 -12.57
CA ARG A 95 -5.53 4.63 -13.32
C ARG A 95 -6.80 3.79 -13.16
N GLN A 96 -7.80 4.28 -12.42
CA GLN A 96 -9.04 3.57 -12.09
C GLN A 96 -8.82 2.21 -11.41
N VAL A 97 -7.72 2.07 -10.66
CA VAL A 97 -7.45 0.91 -9.81
C VAL A 97 -8.20 1.11 -8.48
N PRO A 98 -9.13 0.21 -8.09
CA PRO A 98 -9.78 0.26 -6.79
C PRO A 98 -8.75 0.13 -5.66
N LEU A 99 -8.81 0.99 -4.65
CA LEU A 99 -7.86 0.94 -3.53
C LEU A 99 -8.01 -0.34 -2.70
N ASP A 100 -9.18 -0.98 -2.71
CA ASP A 100 -9.38 -2.30 -2.09
C ASP A 100 -8.51 -3.39 -2.75
N ASP A 101 -8.21 -3.28 -4.05
CA ASP A 101 -7.28 -4.20 -4.72
C ASP A 101 -5.84 -3.97 -4.28
N VAL A 102 -5.44 -2.71 -4.12
CA VAL A 102 -4.10 -2.37 -3.60
C VAL A 102 -3.96 -2.86 -2.16
N ILE A 103 -5.02 -2.75 -1.35
CA ILE A 103 -5.07 -3.33 -0.01
C ILE A 103 -4.91 -4.86 -0.07
N ALA A 104 -5.57 -5.54 -1.01
CA ALA A 104 -5.41 -6.99 -1.19
C ALA A 104 -3.96 -7.37 -1.54
N LEU A 105 -3.29 -6.56 -2.37
CA LEU A 105 -1.86 -6.74 -2.67
C LEU A 105 -0.98 -6.53 -1.43
N CYS A 106 -1.28 -5.54 -0.57
CA CYS A 106 -0.59 -5.34 0.71
C CYS A 106 -0.79 -6.55 1.66
N GLU A 107 -1.99 -7.10 1.75
CA GLU A 107 -2.25 -8.32 2.55
C GLU A 107 -1.55 -9.57 1.96
N GLY A 108 -1.42 -9.61 0.63
CA GLY A 108 -0.56 -10.55 -0.07
C GLY A 108 0.90 -10.44 0.39
N LEU A 109 1.44 -9.21 0.41
CA LEU A 109 2.80 -8.94 0.84
C LEU A 109 3.02 -9.31 2.31
N ARG A 110 2.07 -9.00 3.20
CA ARG A 110 2.10 -9.42 4.61
C ARG A 110 2.31 -10.93 4.72
N THR A 111 1.52 -11.70 3.97
CA THR A 111 1.56 -13.16 4.02
C THR A 111 2.84 -13.71 3.38
N GLY A 112 3.23 -13.17 2.23
CA GLY A 112 4.45 -13.57 1.53
C GLY A 112 5.71 -13.26 2.33
N ALA A 113 5.79 -12.09 2.96
CA ALA A 113 6.94 -11.67 3.76
C ALA A 113 7.25 -12.66 4.90
N ARG A 114 6.22 -13.31 5.49
CA ARG A 114 6.42 -14.32 6.53
C ARG A 114 7.26 -15.52 6.10
N THR A 115 7.38 -15.77 4.79
CA THR A 115 8.18 -16.88 4.27
C THR A 115 9.67 -16.57 4.16
N VAL A 116 10.07 -15.30 4.31
CA VAL A 116 11.46 -14.85 4.11
C VAL A 116 12.07 -14.13 5.31
N ILE A 117 11.26 -13.84 6.33
CA ILE A 117 11.70 -13.17 7.55
C ILE A 117 11.80 -14.14 8.72
N THR A 118 12.63 -13.79 9.69
CA THR A 118 12.63 -14.40 11.01
C THR A 118 11.35 -14.03 11.79
N PRO A 119 10.91 -14.86 12.76
CA PRO A 119 9.72 -14.55 13.56
C PRO A 119 9.80 -13.19 14.29
N GLY A 120 10.99 -12.72 14.64
CA GLY A 120 11.22 -11.46 15.35
C GLY A 120 10.83 -10.21 14.54
N ALA A 121 11.00 -10.22 13.22
CA ALA A 121 10.64 -9.09 12.35
C ALA A 121 9.14 -9.00 12.04
N GLY A 122 8.36 -9.96 12.51
CA GLY A 122 6.95 -10.10 12.18
C GLY A 122 6.09 -8.89 12.56
N ALA A 123 6.31 -8.33 13.74
CA ALA A 123 5.56 -7.17 14.22
C ALA A 123 5.87 -5.91 13.39
N SER A 124 7.14 -5.73 12.98
CA SER A 124 7.56 -4.60 12.14
C SER A 124 6.90 -4.66 10.75
N VAL A 125 6.83 -5.87 10.15
CA VAL A 125 6.09 -6.09 8.90
C VAL A 125 4.60 -5.79 9.05
N ASP A 126 3.96 -6.27 10.12
CA ASP A 126 2.53 -6.03 10.34
C ASP A 126 2.23 -4.54 10.48
N ALA A 127 3.03 -3.83 11.30
CA ALA A 127 2.87 -2.41 11.54
C ALA A 127 3.04 -1.59 10.25
N ALA A 128 4.04 -1.91 9.42
CA ALA A 128 4.26 -1.24 8.14
C ALA A 128 3.08 -1.47 7.17
N ILE A 129 2.61 -2.71 7.05
CA ILE A 129 1.44 -3.03 6.21
C ILE A 129 0.17 -2.36 6.74
N ASP A 130 -0.05 -2.35 8.06
CA ASP A 130 -1.20 -1.69 8.68
C ASP A 130 -1.19 -0.18 8.42
N ALA A 131 -0.03 0.47 8.48
CA ALA A 131 0.11 1.89 8.14
C ALA A 131 -0.26 2.15 6.67
N ALA A 132 0.21 1.30 5.75
CA ALA A 132 -0.14 1.38 4.33
C ALA A 132 -1.65 1.21 4.09
N ILE A 133 -2.24 0.18 4.71
CA ILE A 133 -3.66 -0.13 4.61
C ILE A 133 -4.50 0.99 5.21
N ALA A 134 -4.08 1.58 6.34
CA ALA A 134 -4.76 2.71 6.95
C ALA A 134 -4.80 3.92 6.00
N ALA A 135 -3.67 4.26 5.37
CA ALA A 135 -3.59 5.31 4.36
C ALA A 135 -4.52 5.03 3.15
N LEU A 136 -4.48 3.82 2.61
CA LEU A 136 -5.33 3.43 1.48
C LEU A 136 -6.82 3.45 1.86
N LYS A 137 -7.19 2.99 3.06
CA LYS A 137 -8.57 3.05 3.58
C LYS A 137 -9.04 4.48 3.80
N TRP A 138 -8.18 5.36 4.28
CA TRP A 138 -8.49 6.79 4.43
C TRP A 138 -8.85 7.39 3.07
N HIS A 139 -8.06 7.08 2.04
CA HIS A 139 -8.31 7.51 0.67
C HIS A 139 -9.37 6.67 -0.07
N ARG A 140 -9.89 5.58 0.50
CA ARG A 140 -10.99 4.83 -0.11
C ARG A 140 -12.27 5.67 -0.19
N ARG A 141 -12.47 6.57 0.77
CA ARG A 141 -13.64 7.46 0.82
C ARG A 141 -13.27 8.80 0.17
N LEU A 142 -13.90 9.16 -0.95
CA LEU A 142 -13.88 10.56 -1.38
C LEU A 142 -14.57 11.44 -0.32
N ALA A 143 -14.02 12.61 -0.05
CA ALA A 143 -14.82 13.75 0.40
C ALA A 143 -15.83 14.05 -0.74
N GLY A 144 -16.97 13.36 -0.71
CA GLY A 144 -17.96 13.35 -1.80
C GLY A 144 -18.59 11.99 -2.07
N ASP A 145 -17.93 10.87 -1.75
CA ASP A 145 -18.49 9.51 -1.98
C ASP A 145 -19.60 9.17 -0.99
N ALA A 146 -19.57 9.80 0.19
CA ALA A 146 -20.69 9.77 1.13
C ALA A 146 -21.92 10.51 0.60
N ARG A 147 -21.86 11.18 -0.57
CA ARG A 147 -23.06 11.52 -1.31
C ARG A 147 -23.31 10.47 -2.38
N LYS A 148 -23.89 9.34 -1.93
CA LYS A 148 -25.16 8.93 -2.56
C LYS A 148 -25.96 10.23 -2.62
N ARG A 149 -26.06 10.86 -3.80
CA ARG A 149 -26.66 12.19 -3.95
C ARG A 149 -27.99 12.14 -3.21
N ASN A 150 -28.04 12.69 -2.00
CA ASN A 150 -29.17 12.46 -1.11
C ASN A 150 -30.36 13.02 -1.88
N ALA A 151 -31.32 12.17 -2.27
CA ALA A 151 -32.32 12.53 -3.28
C ALA A 151 -33.05 13.83 -2.88
N PHE A 152 -33.14 14.06 -1.58
CA PHE A 152 -33.61 15.29 -0.96
C PHE A 152 -32.77 16.54 -1.29
N ILE A 153 -31.43 16.48 -1.16
CA ILE A 153 -30.52 17.58 -1.53
C ILE A 153 -30.52 17.79 -3.05
N ALA A 154 -30.65 16.71 -3.84
CA ALA A 154 -30.78 16.79 -5.29
C ALA A 154 -32.05 17.51 -5.75
N PHE A 155 -33.15 17.31 -5.02
CA PHE A 155 -34.47 17.89 -5.28
C PHE A 155 -34.49 19.39 -4.97
N ILE A 156 -33.96 19.81 -3.82
CA ILE A 156 -33.88 21.24 -3.44
C ILE A 156 -33.04 22.03 -4.45
N TYR A 157 -31.91 21.47 -4.91
CA TYR A 157 -31.02 22.17 -5.86
C TYR A 157 -31.53 22.19 -7.31
N LYS A 158 -32.60 21.44 -7.64
CA LYS A 158 -33.17 21.37 -9.00
C LYS A 158 -34.53 22.09 -9.10
N GLY A 159 -34.95 22.79 -8.04
CA GLY A 159 -36.25 23.44 -7.93
C GLY A 159 -36.24 24.68 -7.03
N ALA A 160 -35.29 25.58 -7.26
CA ALA A 160 -35.34 27.00 -6.90
C ALA A 160 -34.85 27.82 -8.09
#